data_AF-A0A0J9E074-F1
#
_entry.id   AF-A0A0J9E074-F1
#
_cell.length_a   1.000
_cell.length_b   1.000
_cell.length_c   1.000
_cell.angle_alpha   90.00
_cell.angle_beta   90.00
_cell.angle_gamma   90.00
#
_symmetry.space_group_name_H-M   'P 1'
#
loop_
_entity.id
_entity.type
_entity.pdbx_description
1 polymer ?
#
loop_
_entity_poly.entity_id
_entity_poly.type
_entity_poly.pdbx_seq_one_letter_code
_entity_poly.pdbx_strand_id
1 'polypeptide(L)'
;MTQQQLAGKVGIKFQQIQKYETGMNRISASRLWDIAESLDVPISFFFEGLDTPMETHGSGEGVPGDILADKEALELVRSYYQIPEVQRRRLFELARAISEDAA
;
A
#
# COMPACT_ATOMS: atom_id res chain seq x y z
N MET A 1 5.36 -3.93 -26.48
CA MET A 1 4.43 -2.81 -26.73
C MET A 1 5.24 -1.57 -27.09
N THR A 2 4.90 -0.81 -28.14
CA THR A 2 5.53 0.48 -28.43
C THR A 2 4.80 1.63 -27.72
N GLN A 3 5.46 2.80 -27.56
CA GLN A 3 4.84 3.99 -26.96
C GLN A 3 3.59 4.46 -27.74
N GLN A 4 3.60 4.36 -29.06
CA GLN A 4 2.44 4.68 -29.91
C GLN A 4 1.27 3.71 -29.66
N GLN A 5 1.55 2.42 -29.50
CA GLN A 5 0.53 1.42 -29.18
C GLN A 5 -0.07 1.64 -27.80
N LEU A 6 0.77 1.93 -26.79
CA LEU A 6 0.32 2.24 -25.43
C LEU A 6 -0.56 3.50 -25.40
N ALA A 7 -0.11 4.57 -26.08
CA ALA A 7 -0.86 5.81 -26.20
C ALA A 7 -2.25 5.59 -26.84
N GLY A 8 -2.31 4.75 -27.88
CA GLY A 8 -3.56 4.35 -28.53
C GLY A 8 -4.50 3.60 -27.59
N LYS A 9 -3.99 2.64 -26.81
CA LYS A 9 -4.79 1.88 -25.83
C LYS A 9 -5.34 2.76 -24.71
N VAL A 10 -4.56 3.72 -24.23
CA VAL A 10 -4.91 4.61 -23.11
C VAL A 10 -5.66 5.88 -23.57
N GLY A 11 -5.81 6.07 -24.88
CA GLY A 11 -6.56 7.20 -25.46
C GLY A 11 -5.85 8.55 -25.32
N ILE A 12 -4.51 8.57 -25.34
CA ILE A 12 -3.71 9.79 -25.26
C ILE A 12 -2.74 9.92 -26.44
N LYS A 13 -2.17 11.11 -26.63
CA LYS A 13 -1.16 11.33 -27.68
C LYS A 13 0.15 10.64 -27.29
N PHE A 14 0.84 10.05 -28.26
CA PHE A 14 2.16 9.42 -28.06
C PHE A 14 3.18 10.35 -27.38
N GLN A 15 3.20 11.63 -27.75
CA GLN A 15 4.07 12.63 -27.11
C GLN A 15 3.80 12.76 -25.60
N GLN A 16 2.57 12.49 -25.14
CA GLN A 16 2.23 12.53 -23.72
C GLN A 16 2.86 11.36 -22.96
N ILE A 17 2.89 10.16 -23.55
CA ILE A 17 3.62 9.01 -22.99
C ILE A 17 5.10 9.35 -22.84
N GLN A 18 5.72 9.96 -23.85
CA GLN A 18 7.12 10.40 -23.75
C GLN A 18 7.33 11.41 -22.62
N LYS A 19 6.40 12.35 -22.43
CA LYS A 19 6.47 13.31 -21.31
C LYS A 19 6.29 12.66 -19.95
N TYR A 20 5.54 11.56 -19.84
CA TYR A 20 5.45 10.78 -18.62
C TYR A 20 6.73 10.01 -18.34
N GLU A 21 7.28 9.33 -19.35
CA GLU A 21 8.53 8.56 -19.21
C GLU A 21 9.73 9.45 -18.87
N THR A 22 9.79 10.66 -19.42
CA THR A 22 10.86 11.64 -19.11
C THR A 22 10.61 12.43 -17.83
N GLY A 23 9.48 12.22 -17.15
CA GLY A 23 9.11 12.95 -15.92
C GLY A 23 8.77 14.44 -16.14
N MET A 24 8.71 14.90 -17.39
CA MET A 24 8.36 16.30 -17.72
C MET A 24 6.93 16.64 -17.29
N ASN A 25 6.03 15.66 -17.36
CA ASN A 25 4.66 15.79 -16.90
C ASN A 25 4.36 14.79 -15.78
N ARG A 26 3.64 15.25 -14.75
CA ARG A 26 3.03 14.36 -13.76
C ARG A 26 1.87 13.57 -14.37
N ILE A 27 1.68 12.36 -13.86
CA ILE A 27 0.58 11.48 -14.24
C ILE A 27 -0.47 11.43 -13.12
N SER A 28 -1.76 11.46 -13.48
CA SER A 28 -2.83 11.25 -12.50
C SER A 28 -2.97 9.78 -12.15
N ALA A 29 -3.49 9.47 -10.95
CA ALA A 29 -3.70 8.09 -10.51
C ALA A 29 -4.58 7.28 -11.48
N SER A 30 -5.68 7.87 -11.96
CA SER A 30 -6.55 7.22 -12.96
C SER A 30 -5.79 6.88 -14.24
N ARG A 31 -4.91 7.76 -14.70
CA ARG A 31 -4.14 7.53 -15.92
C ARG A 31 -3.06 6.47 -15.72
N LEU A 32 -2.43 6.46 -14.54
CA LEU A 32 -1.47 5.43 -14.17
C LEU A 32 -2.14 4.05 -14.10
N TRP A 33 -3.39 3.99 -13.63
CA TRP A 33 -4.21 2.77 -13.65
C TRP A 33 -4.48 2.26 -15.06
N ASP A 34 -4.94 3.11 -15.99
CA ASP A 34 -5.17 2.73 -17.39
C ASP A 34 -3.90 2.16 -18.06
N ILE A 35 -2.74 2.73 -17.72
CA ILE A 35 -1.43 2.28 -18.23
C ILE A 35 -1.06 0.92 -17.62
N ALA A 36 -1.28 0.71 -16.33
CA ALA A 36 -1.04 -0.56 -15.64
C ALA A 36 -1.85 -1.69 -16.29
N GLU A 37 -3.15 -1.47 -16.48
CA GLU A 37 -4.05 -2.42 -17.16
C GLU A 37 -3.59 -2.69 -18.60
N SER A 38 -3.21 -1.65 -19.34
CA SER A 38 -2.73 -1.81 -20.71
C SER A 38 -1.45 -2.64 -20.82
N LEU A 39 -0.57 -2.55 -19.82
CA LEU A 39 0.71 -3.24 -19.73
C LEU A 39 0.62 -4.60 -19.03
N ASP A 40 -0.55 -4.98 -18.51
CA ASP A 40 -0.80 -6.22 -17.78
C ASP A 40 0.11 -6.38 -16.54
N VAL A 41 0.26 -5.29 -15.79
CA VAL A 41 1.03 -5.25 -14.54
C VAL A 41 0.18 -4.66 -13.42
N PRO A 42 0.38 -5.07 -12.15
CA PRO A 42 -0.26 -4.41 -11.03
C PRO A 42 0.21 -2.96 -10.92
N ILE A 43 -0.67 -2.05 -10.50
CA ILE A 43 -0.32 -0.61 -10.38
C ILE A 43 0.88 -0.36 -9.44
N SER A 44 1.11 -1.26 -8.46
CA SER A 44 2.26 -1.21 -7.55
C SER A 44 3.60 -1.33 -8.26
N PHE A 45 3.66 -1.93 -9.46
CA PHE A 45 4.88 -2.05 -10.26
C PHE A 45 5.56 -0.71 -10.51
N PHE A 46 4.79 0.37 -10.73
CA PHE A 46 5.36 1.71 -10.99
C PHE A 46 6.00 2.36 -9.76
N PHE A 47 5.81 1.78 -8.58
CA PHE A 47 6.37 2.26 -7.32
C PHE A 47 7.43 1.30 -6.75
N GLU A 48 7.77 0.23 -7.47
CA GLU A 48 8.81 -0.70 -7.05
C GLU A 48 10.17 0.01 -6.99
N GLY A 49 10.91 -0.18 -5.91
CA GLY A 49 12.19 0.51 -5.66
C GLY A 49 12.03 1.96 -5.19
N LEU A 50 10.80 2.47 -5.06
CA LEU A 50 10.52 3.62 -4.21
C LEU A 50 10.41 3.12 -2.76
N ASP A 51 11.52 2.63 -2.22
CA ASP A 51 11.70 2.43 -0.78
C ASP A 51 11.78 3.79 -0.10
N THR A 52 10.67 4.52 -0.16
CA THR A 52 10.43 5.57 0.81
C THR A 52 9.98 4.78 2.03
N PRO A 53 10.71 4.77 3.16
CA PRO A 53 10.05 4.44 4.41
C PRO A 53 8.85 5.36 4.43
N MET A 54 7.67 4.75 4.35
CA MET A 54 6.43 5.49 4.49
C MET A 54 6.53 6.03 5.91
N GLU A 55 7.09 7.23 6.05
CA GLU A 55 6.74 8.10 7.15
C GLU A 55 5.25 8.26 6.94
N THR A 56 4.52 7.38 7.59
CA THR A 56 3.12 7.52 7.87
C THR A 56 3.02 8.88 8.54
N HIS A 57 2.82 9.91 7.74
CA HIS A 57 2.18 11.15 8.17
C HIS A 57 0.69 10.83 8.44
N GLY A 58 0.46 9.79 9.24
CA GLY A 58 -0.71 9.59 10.05
C GLY A 58 -0.28 10.01 11.44
N SER A 59 -0.73 11.20 11.85
CA SER A 59 -0.74 11.60 13.25
C SER A 59 -1.29 10.46 14.12
N GLY A 60 -0.40 9.82 14.86
CA GLY A 60 -0.72 8.76 15.82
C GLY A 60 0.45 7.80 15.95
N GLU A 61 0.96 7.64 17.17
CA GLU A 61 1.87 6.56 17.55
C GLU A 61 1.28 5.23 17.07
N GLY A 62 1.75 4.74 15.93
CA GLY A 62 1.02 3.77 15.12
C GLY A 62 1.95 2.75 14.52
N VAL A 63 2.26 1.75 15.35
CA VAL A 63 2.80 0.41 15.09
C VAL A 63 4.01 0.32 14.12
N PRO A 64 5.15 -0.28 14.55
CA PRO A 64 6.30 -0.48 13.67
C PRO A 64 5.87 -1.12 12.35
N GLY A 65 6.32 -0.54 11.22
CA GLY A 65 5.92 -0.89 9.85
C GLY A 65 6.19 -2.34 9.45
N ASP A 66 6.63 -3.19 10.37
CA ASP A 66 6.93 -4.58 10.15
C ASP A 66 6.35 -5.51 11.24
N ILE A 67 5.09 -5.29 11.62
CA ILE A 67 4.28 -6.25 12.42
C ILE A 67 4.37 -7.67 11.82
N LEU A 68 4.57 -7.77 10.50
CA LEU A 68 4.63 -9.01 9.76
C LEU A 68 6.03 -9.66 9.75
N ALA A 69 7.13 -8.95 10.01
CA ALA A 69 8.43 -9.57 10.30
C ALA A 69 8.57 -10.02 11.75
N ASP A 70 7.79 -9.45 12.66
CA ASP A 70 7.74 -9.91 14.04
C ASP A 70 6.96 -11.23 14.12
N LYS A 71 7.71 -12.32 14.29
CA LYS A 71 7.18 -13.68 14.41
C LYS A 71 6.20 -13.80 15.59
N GLU A 72 6.45 -13.10 16.69
CA GLU A 72 5.60 -13.11 17.87
C GLU A 72 4.28 -12.38 17.60
N ALA A 73 4.35 -11.21 16.94
CA ALA A 73 3.16 -10.46 16.54
C ALA A 73 2.28 -11.25 15.55
N LEU A 74 2.89 -11.94 14.58
CA LEU A 74 2.17 -12.82 13.65
C LEU A 74 1.48 -13.99 14.36
N GLU A 75 2.13 -14.60 15.34
CA GLU A 75 1.56 -15.69 16.13
C GLU A 75 0.37 -15.22 16.97
N LEU A 76 0.47 -14.01 17.53
CA LEU A 76 -0.63 -13.37 18.25
C LEU A 76 -1.82 -13.08 17.33
N VAL A 77 -1.59 -12.53 16.13
CA VAL A 77 -2.65 -12.27 15.14
C VAL A 77 -3.35 -13.56 14.72
N ARG A 78 -2.58 -14.62 14.44
CA ARG A 78 -3.14 -15.94 14.10
C ARG A 78 -4.00 -16.50 15.23
N SER A 79 -3.50 -16.42 16.47
CA SER A 79 -4.21 -16.87 17.66
C SER A 79 -5.47 -16.05 17.90
N TYR A 80 -5.44 -14.73 17.66
CA TYR A 80 -6.58 -13.81 17.82
C TYR A 80 -7.80 -14.21 16.97
N TYR A 81 -7.58 -14.66 15.74
CA TYR A 81 -8.66 -15.12 14.85
C TYR A 81 -9.26 -16.47 15.25
N GLN A 82 -8.54 -17.28 16.02
CA GLN A 82 -9.04 -18.57 16.54
C GLN A 82 -9.93 -18.40 17.79
N ILE A 83 -9.89 -17.23 18.42
CA ILE A 83 -10.67 -16.92 19.62
C ILE A 83 -12.13 -16.56 19.24
N PRO A 84 -13.16 -17.09 19.95
CA PRO A 84 -14.54 -16.70 19.71
C PRO A 84 -14.80 -15.23 20.08
N GLU A 85 -15.77 -14.61 19.42
CA GLU A 85 -15.97 -13.14 19.42
C GLU A 85 -16.06 -12.52 20.82
N VAL A 86 -16.74 -13.19 21.75
CA VAL A 86 -16.95 -12.70 23.12
C VAL A 86 -15.63 -12.60 23.88
N GLN A 87 -14.75 -13.59 23.74
CA GLN A 87 -13.43 -13.63 24.38
C GLN A 87 -12.47 -12.68 23.69
N ARG A 88 -12.58 -12.52 22.37
CA ARG A 88 -11.79 -11.56 21.58
C ARG A 88 -12.03 -10.13 22.04
N ARG A 89 -13.29 -9.76 22.31
CA ARG A 89 -13.63 -8.44 22.85
C ARG A 89 -12.95 -8.18 24.19
N ARG A 90 -12.97 -9.17 25.09
CA ARG A 90 -12.31 -9.05 26.42
C ARG A 90 -10.78 -8.92 26.30
N LEU A 91 -10.17 -9.67 25.39
CA LEU A 91 -8.75 -9.56 25.11
C LEU A 91 -8.38 -8.17 24.58
N PHE A 92 -9.21 -7.62 23.70
CA PHE A 92 -9.03 -6.27 23.17
C PHE A 92 -9.11 -5.20 24.27
N GLU A 93 -10.11 -5.27 25.16
CA GLU A 93 -10.21 -4.35 26.30
C GLU A 93 -8.99 -4.44 27.23
N LEU A 94 -8.48 -5.65 27.48
CA LEU A 94 -7.28 -5.86 28.30
C LEU A 94 -6.02 -5.28 27.63
N ALA A 95 -5.83 -5.55 26.34
CA ALA A 95 -4.69 -5.01 25.59
C ALA A 95 -4.72 -3.47 25.59
N ARG A 96 -5.90 -2.89 25.41
CA ARG A 96 -6.11 -1.44 25.48
C ARG A 96 -5.78 -0.87 26.86
N ALA A 97 -6.30 -1.48 27.93
CA ALA A 97 -6.02 -1.05 29.28
C ALA A 97 -4.52 -1.06 29.61
N ILE A 98 -3.79 -2.10 29.16
CA ILE A 98 -2.34 -2.19 29.35
C ILE A 98 -1.60 -1.12 28.54
N SER A 99 -2.05 -0.79 27.32
CA SER A 99 -1.42 0.25 26.51
C SER A 99 -1.65 1.67 27.05
N GLU A 100 -2.80 1.91 27.68
CA GLU A 100 -3.13 3.21 28.30
C GLU A 100 -2.34 3.43 29.60
N ASP A 101 -1.97 2.36 30.32
CA ASP A 101 -1.19 2.41 31.58
C ASP A 101 0.34 2.44 31.34
N ALA A 102 0.77 2.12 30.11
CA ALA A 102 2.18 2.14 29.70
C ALA A 102 2.65 3.50 29.11
N ALA A 103 1.74 4.47 29.00
CA ALA A 103 1.98 5.84 28.55
C ALA A 103 2.15 6.81 29.74
#